data_AF-A0A832ZA97-F1
#
_entry.id   AF-A0A832ZA97-F1
#
_cell.length_a   1.000
_cell.length_b   1.000
_cell.length_c   1.000
_cell.angle_alpha   90.00
_cell.angle_beta   90.00
_cell.angle_gamma   90.00
#
_symmetry.space_group_name_H-M   'P 1'
#
loop_
_entity.id
_entity.type
_entity.pdbx_description
1 polymer ?
#
loop_
_entity_poly.entity_id
_entity_poly.type
_entity_poly.pdbx_seq_one_letter_code
_entity_poly.pdbx_strand_id
1 'polypeptide(L)'
;DGIGDIKESIRKAHPYTDSFSINVTNIQKGTAYERLWEKNEYRPPWLWSVVEVLKWAKKTYPEKRILSDPVGAGSKRGPHNCGECDRVIANAIRKFSVTQETKYLENLDHKCKAEWNYIIREGILDWQLITY
;
A
#
# COMPACT_ATOMS: atom_id res chain seq x y z
N ASP A 1 9.51 -8.83 2.52
CA ASP A 1 8.48 -8.37 1.55
C ASP A 1 8.61 -6.86 1.32
N GLY A 2 7.73 -6.27 0.50
CA GLY A 2 7.76 -4.83 0.19
C GLY A 2 7.38 -3.89 1.35
N ILE A 3 6.61 -4.34 2.34
CA ILE A 3 6.32 -3.53 3.53
C ILE A 3 7.60 -3.39 4.35
N GLY A 4 8.31 -4.50 4.58
CA GLY A 4 9.59 -4.51 5.28
C GLY A 4 10.63 -3.62 4.60
N ASP A 5 10.73 -3.69 3.27
CA ASP A 5 11.68 -2.91 2.47
C ASP A 5 11.42 -1.39 2.58
N ILE A 6 10.15 -0.97 2.50
CA ILE A 6 9.79 0.45 2.68
C ILE A 6 10.10 0.92 4.10
N LYS A 7 9.77 0.13 5.13
CA LYS A 7 10.07 0.48 6.53
C LYS A 7 11.56 0.67 6.75
N GLU A 8 12.38 -0.22 6.19
CA GLU A 8 13.84 -0.14 6.30
C GLU A 8 14.41 1.04 5.52
N SER A 9 13.90 1.32 4.33
CA SER A 9 14.26 2.49 3.54
C SER A 9 13.97 3.80 4.31
N ILE A 10 12.81 3.89 4.95
CA ILE A 10 12.46 5.05 5.80
C ILE A 10 13.44 5.17 6.97
N ARG A 11 13.75 4.07 7.68
CA ARG A 11 14.70 4.09 8.80
C ARG A 11 16.07 4.63 8.38
N LYS A 12 16.58 4.20 7.22
CA LYS A 12 17.88 4.64 6.71
C LYS A 12 17.88 6.10 6.26
N ALA A 13 16.79 6.56 5.65
CA ALA A 13 16.70 7.89 5.08
C ALA A 13 16.22 8.97 6.07
N HIS A 14 15.59 8.63 7.20
CA HIS A 14 14.99 9.62 8.12
C HIS A 14 15.91 10.74 8.62
N PRO A 15 17.24 10.54 8.81
CA PRO A 15 18.12 11.62 9.25
C PRO A 15 18.36 12.67 8.16
N TYR A 16 18.06 12.36 6.90
CA TYR A 16 18.48 13.15 5.73
C TYR A 16 17.33 13.81 4.97
N THR A 17 16.08 13.54 5.35
CA THR A 17 14.90 14.13 4.70
C THR A 17 13.82 14.44 5.72
N ASP A 18 13.02 15.46 5.41
CA ASP A 18 11.84 15.83 6.19
C ASP A 18 10.54 15.22 5.64
N SER A 19 10.59 14.72 4.41
CA SER A 19 9.43 14.21 3.70
C SER A 19 9.70 12.86 3.04
N PHE A 20 8.71 11.97 3.15
CA PHE A 20 8.69 10.67 2.51
C PHE A 20 7.46 10.55 1.61
N SER A 21 7.70 10.36 0.32
CA SER A 21 6.67 10.04 -0.67
C SER A 21 6.73 8.57 -1.03
N ILE A 22 5.76 7.80 -0.55
CA ILE A 22 5.65 6.36 -0.80
C ILE A 22 4.80 6.18 -2.06
N ASN A 23 5.44 5.75 -3.14
CA ASN A 23 4.78 5.51 -4.43
C ASN A 23 4.44 4.02 -4.57
N VAL A 24 3.16 3.75 -4.78
CA VAL A 24 2.64 2.38 -4.86
C VAL A 24 2.55 1.98 -6.33
N THR A 25 3.11 0.81 -6.67
CA THR A 25 3.20 0.36 -8.06
C THR A 25 1.83 0.18 -8.70
N ASN A 26 1.67 0.77 -9.90
CA ASN A 26 0.62 0.44 -10.84
C ASN A 26 1.24 -0.18 -12.11
N ILE A 27 0.42 -0.88 -12.90
CA ILE A 27 0.84 -1.54 -14.12
C ILE A 27 0.76 -0.56 -15.28
N GLN A 28 1.92 -0.06 -15.71
CA GLN A 28 2.05 0.79 -16.89
C GLN A 28 2.37 -0.04 -18.14
N LYS A 29 1.90 0.42 -19.30
CA LYS A 29 2.14 -0.25 -20.59
C LYS A 29 3.63 -0.30 -20.93
N GLY A 30 4.08 -1.39 -21.54
CA GLY A 30 5.45 -1.62 -21.97
C GLY A 30 6.44 -1.96 -20.85
N THR A 31 5.97 -2.10 -19.60
CA THR A 31 6.86 -2.37 -18.46
C THR A 31 7.07 -3.86 -18.22
N ALA A 32 8.14 -4.21 -17.49
CA ALA A 32 8.34 -5.58 -17.03
C ALA A 32 7.19 -6.07 -16.15
N TYR A 33 6.59 -5.18 -15.34
CA TYR A 33 5.43 -5.49 -14.52
C TYR A 33 4.19 -5.83 -15.34
N GLU A 34 4.00 -5.22 -16.53
CA GLU A 34 2.90 -5.60 -17.42
C GLU A 34 3.03 -7.06 -17.86
N ARG A 35 4.23 -7.52 -18.24
CA ARG A 35 4.47 -8.91 -18.64
C ARG A 35 4.22 -9.92 -17.51
N LEU A 36 4.61 -9.58 -16.28
CA LEU A 36 4.35 -10.43 -15.11
C LEU A 36 2.85 -10.46 -14.79
N TRP A 37 2.19 -9.31 -14.85
CA TRP A 37 0.76 -9.18 -14.60
C TRP A 37 -0.09 -9.94 -15.64
N GLU A 38 0.28 -9.89 -16.92
CA GLU A 38 -0.37 -10.65 -17.99
C GLU A 38 -0.28 -12.18 -17.81
N LYS A 39 0.79 -12.65 -17.15
CA LYS A 39 0.98 -14.05 -16.78
C LYS A 39 0.36 -14.43 -15.43
N ASN A 40 -0.31 -13.50 -14.75
CA ASN A 40 -0.77 -13.63 -13.37
C ASN A 40 0.35 -13.92 -12.36
N GLU A 41 1.59 -13.54 -12.65
CA GLU A 41 2.76 -13.70 -11.75
C GLU A 41 2.99 -12.46 -10.86
N TYR A 42 2.16 -11.42 -11.05
CA TYR A 42 2.21 -10.20 -10.27
C TYR A 42 0.82 -9.56 -10.17
N ARG A 43 0.54 -8.94 -9.02
CA ARG A 43 -0.57 -7.99 -8.89
C ARG A 43 -0.12 -6.69 -8.23
N PRO A 44 -0.81 -5.57 -8.50
CA PRO A 44 -0.61 -4.33 -7.77
C PRO A 44 -0.77 -4.51 -6.25
N PRO A 45 -0.10 -3.72 -5.40
CA PRO A 45 -0.16 -3.87 -3.95
C PRO A 45 -1.56 -3.68 -3.32
N TRP A 46 -1.78 -4.29 -2.16
CA TRP A 46 -2.95 -4.00 -1.31
C TRP A 46 -2.89 -2.57 -0.79
N LEU A 47 -4.02 -1.85 -0.83
CA LEU A 47 -4.11 -0.54 -0.18
C LEU A 47 -3.95 -0.67 1.34
N TRP A 48 -4.32 -1.81 1.93
CA TRP A 48 -4.06 -2.10 3.34
C TRP A 48 -2.57 -2.04 3.71
N SER A 49 -1.69 -2.55 2.84
CA SER A 49 -0.24 -2.44 3.03
C SER A 49 0.22 -0.98 3.09
N VAL A 50 -0.37 -0.12 2.27
CA VAL A 50 -0.07 1.33 2.28
C VAL A 50 -0.51 1.95 3.62
N VAL A 51 -1.74 1.66 4.06
CA VAL A 51 -2.25 2.13 5.36
C VAL A 51 -1.33 1.68 6.50
N GLU A 52 -0.88 0.43 6.50
CA GLU A 52 0.03 -0.09 7.53
C GLU A 52 1.34 0.70 7.59
N VAL A 53 1.98 0.91 6.43
CA VAL A 53 3.23 1.66 6.34
C VAL A 53 3.04 3.11 6.79
N LEU A 54 1.98 3.79 6.33
CA LEU A 54 1.72 5.18 6.70
C LEU A 54 1.50 5.34 8.21
N LYS A 55 0.71 4.46 8.83
CA LYS A 55 0.48 4.47 10.28
C LYS A 55 1.77 4.22 11.05
N TRP A 56 2.55 3.21 10.64
CA TRP A 56 3.83 2.90 11.27
C TRP A 56 4.81 4.05 11.15
N ALA A 57 4.97 4.62 9.95
CA ALA A 57 5.94 5.67 9.68
C ALA A 57 5.60 6.94 10.46
N LYS A 58 4.33 7.36 10.45
CA LYS A 58 3.91 8.56 11.18
C LYS A 58 3.99 8.38 12.70
N LYS A 59 3.72 7.18 13.21
CA LYS A 59 3.91 6.87 14.64
C LYS A 59 5.39 6.88 15.05
N THR A 60 6.27 6.39 14.17
CA THR A 60 7.71 6.26 14.46
C THR A 60 8.44 7.61 14.32
N TYR A 61 8.03 8.42 13.34
CA TYR A 61 8.63 9.71 13.01
C TYR A 61 7.54 10.80 12.94
N PRO A 62 6.98 11.19 14.09
CA PRO A 62 5.83 12.11 14.16
C PRO A 62 6.11 13.49 13.55
N GLU A 63 7.36 13.94 13.59
CA GLU A 63 7.83 15.20 13.00
C GLU A 63 7.95 15.15 11.47
N LYS A 64 8.06 13.95 10.88
CA LYS A 64 8.24 13.80 9.44
C LYS A 64 6.89 13.85 8.71
N ARG A 65 6.95 14.38 7.48
CA ARG A 65 5.81 14.38 6.56
C ARG A 65 5.81 13.07 5.77
N ILE A 66 4.79 12.25 5.95
CA ILE A 66 4.66 10.96 5.24
C ILE A 66 3.44 11.04 4.33
N LEU A 67 3.61 10.74 3.05
CA LEU A 67 2.51 10.75 2.10
C LEU A 67 2.54 9.56 1.15
N SER A 68 1.38 9.28 0.59
CA SER A 68 1.18 8.42 -0.56
C SER A 68 -0.06 8.91 -1.33
N ASP A 69 0.02 8.89 -2.65
CA ASP A 69 -1.15 9.03 -3.52
C ASP A 69 -1.19 7.82 -4.46
N PRO A 70 -1.93 6.75 -4.09
CA PRO A 70 -1.98 5.53 -4.90
C PRO A 70 -2.70 5.80 -6.23
N VAL A 71 -1.92 6.05 -7.28
CA VAL A 71 -2.43 6.38 -8.62
C VAL A 71 -3.15 5.17 -9.21
N GLY A 72 -4.39 5.37 -9.66
CA GLY A 72 -5.23 4.31 -10.18
C GLY A 72 -5.81 3.38 -9.10
N ALA A 73 -5.83 3.82 -7.83
CA ALA A 73 -6.39 3.03 -6.74
C ALA A 73 -7.79 2.47 -7.06
N GLY A 74 -7.99 1.17 -6.84
CA GLY A 74 -9.23 0.46 -7.11
C GLY A 74 -9.46 0.06 -8.57
N SER A 75 -8.53 0.39 -9.48
CA SER A 75 -8.56 -0.14 -10.84
C SER A 75 -7.84 -1.48 -10.93
N LYS A 76 -8.16 -2.27 -11.96
CA LYS A 76 -7.51 -3.58 -12.24
C LYS A 76 -5.98 -3.49 -12.31
N ARG A 77 -5.45 -2.35 -12.77
CA ARG A 77 -4.01 -2.10 -12.96
C ARG A 77 -3.37 -1.26 -11.86
N GLY A 78 -4.15 -0.73 -10.94
CA GLY A 78 -3.63 0.08 -9.83
C GLY A 78 -3.74 -0.65 -8.50
N PRO A 79 -3.21 -0.07 -7.42
CA PRO A 79 -3.30 -0.66 -6.08
C PRO A 79 -4.76 -0.86 -5.67
N HIS A 80 -5.10 -2.05 -5.18
CA HIS A 80 -6.47 -2.40 -4.82
C HIS A 80 -6.49 -3.45 -3.71
N ASN A 81 -7.54 -3.43 -2.89
CA ASN A 81 -7.88 -4.51 -1.99
C ASN A 81 -8.77 -5.51 -2.74
N CYS A 82 -10.04 -5.68 -2.35
CA CYS A 82 -10.99 -6.58 -2.99
C CYS A 82 -11.93 -5.86 -3.98
N GLY A 83 -11.67 -4.60 -4.35
CA GLY A 83 -12.55 -3.79 -5.19
C GLY A 83 -13.63 -3.03 -4.43
N GLU A 84 -14.28 -3.64 -3.42
CA GLU A 84 -15.41 -3.03 -2.71
C GLU A 84 -15.03 -1.83 -1.83
N CYS A 85 -13.94 -1.95 -1.06
CA CYS A 85 -13.54 -0.92 -0.09
C CYS A 85 -12.53 0.10 -0.65
N ASP A 86 -12.02 -0.11 -1.86
CA ASP A 86 -10.83 0.58 -2.37
C ASP A 86 -10.98 2.10 -2.42
N ARG A 87 -12.13 2.58 -2.87
CA ARG A 87 -12.41 4.01 -2.94
C ARG A 87 -12.36 4.66 -1.55
N VAL A 88 -12.90 3.98 -0.54
CA VAL A 88 -12.92 4.47 0.84
C VAL A 88 -11.50 4.51 1.40
N ILE A 89 -10.73 3.43 1.22
CA ILE A 89 -9.36 3.33 1.73
C ILE A 89 -8.41 4.30 1.00
N ALA A 90 -8.52 4.42 -0.32
CA ALA A 90 -7.73 5.38 -1.09
C ALA A 90 -8.03 6.83 -0.68
N ASN A 91 -9.29 7.17 -0.43
CA ASN A 91 -9.66 8.50 0.06
C ASN A 91 -9.13 8.77 1.47
N ALA A 92 -9.13 7.77 2.35
CA ALA A 92 -8.51 7.87 3.67
C ALA A 92 -7.00 8.14 3.58
N ILE A 93 -6.30 7.40 2.71
CA ILE A 93 -4.87 7.62 2.41
C ILE A 93 -4.63 9.05 1.93
N ARG A 94 -5.42 9.54 0.96
CA ARG A 94 -5.26 10.92 0.45
C ARG A 94 -5.52 11.97 1.53
N LYS A 95 -6.58 11.81 2.33
CA LYS A 95 -6.87 12.73 3.46
C LYS A 95 -5.72 12.77 4.46
N PHE A 96 -5.17 11.61 4.83
CA PHE A 96 -3.97 11.55 5.65
C PHE A 96 -2.78 12.25 4.98
N SER A 97 -2.50 11.96 3.70
CA SER A 97 -1.38 12.55 2.96
C SER A 97 -1.42 14.08 2.91
N VAL A 98 -2.61 14.69 2.91
CA VAL A 98 -2.80 16.14 2.95
C VAL A 98 -2.69 16.68 4.38
N THR A 99 -3.40 16.07 5.33
CA THR A 99 -3.59 16.61 6.70
C THR A 99 -2.54 16.17 7.71
N GLN A 100 -1.88 15.05 7.46
CA GLN A 100 -1.00 14.32 8.37
C GLN A 100 -1.69 13.82 9.66
N GLU A 101 -3.03 13.83 9.71
CA GLU A 101 -3.80 13.38 10.87
C GLU A 101 -4.09 11.87 10.82
N THR A 102 -3.61 11.11 11.82
CA THR A 102 -3.75 9.65 11.86
C THR A 102 -5.19 9.17 11.99
N LYS A 103 -6.10 10.00 12.50
CA LYS A 103 -7.53 9.71 12.62
C LYS A 103 -8.16 9.24 11.30
N TYR A 104 -7.66 9.69 10.16
CA TYR A 104 -8.15 9.26 8.84
C TYR A 104 -7.73 7.83 8.48
N LEU A 105 -6.67 7.31 9.09
CA LEU A 105 -6.19 5.93 8.94
C LEU A 105 -6.65 5.01 10.09
N GLU A 106 -7.36 5.57 11.07
CA GLU A 106 -7.92 4.86 12.19
C GLU A 106 -9.34 4.38 11.85
N ASN A 107 -9.79 3.30 12.50
CA ASN A 107 -11.13 2.72 12.32
C ASN A 107 -11.51 2.35 10.88
N LEU A 108 -10.53 2.18 9.99
CA LEU A 108 -10.72 1.60 8.66
C LEU A 108 -10.88 0.09 8.79
N ASP A 109 -12.03 -0.42 8.34
CA ASP A 109 -12.34 -1.83 8.39
C ASP A 109 -13.13 -2.32 7.17
N HIS A 110 -12.91 -3.59 6.83
CA HIS A 110 -13.62 -4.33 5.79
C HIS A 110 -13.29 -5.82 5.91
N LYS A 111 -14.22 -6.69 5.48
CA LYS A 111 -14.03 -8.16 5.49
C LYS A 111 -12.71 -8.63 4.87
N CYS A 112 -12.27 -8.02 3.75
CA CYS A 112 -11.05 -8.41 3.05
C CYS A 112 -9.75 -8.05 3.78
N LYS A 113 -9.81 -7.30 4.89
CA LYS A 113 -8.65 -7.04 5.73
C LYS A 113 -8.15 -8.31 6.40
N ALA A 114 -9.05 -9.25 6.72
CA ALA A 114 -8.68 -10.55 7.26
C ALA A 114 -7.86 -11.38 6.26
N GLU A 115 -8.26 -11.37 4.99
CA GLU A 115 -7.53 -12.00 3.88
C GLU A 115 -6.14 -11.39 3.70
N TRP A 116 -6.06 -10.06 3.61
CA TRP A 116 -4.78 -9.35 3.56
C TRP A 116 -3.87 -9.70 4.75
N ASN A 117 -4.42 -9.75 5.98
CA ASN A 117 -3.69 -10.14 7.19
C ASN A 117 -3.15 -11.57 7.11
N TYR A 118 -3.93 -12.50 6.54
CA TYR A 118 -3.49 -13.87 6.35
C TYR A 118 -2.31 -13.92 5.36
N ILE A 119 -2.44 -13.25 4.20
CA ILE A 119 -1.40 -13.19 3.16
C ILE A 119 -0.07 -12.69 3.72
N ILE A 120 -0.07 -11.55 4.42
CA ILE A 120 1.16 -10.97 4.97
C ILE A 120 1.76 -11.80 6.12
N ARG A 121 0.93 -12.45 6.94
CA ARG A 121 1.40 -13.26 8.07
C ARG A 121 2.08 -14.54 7.60
N GLU A 122 1.49 -15.20 6.62
CA GLU A 122 2.03 -16.45 6.05
C GLU A 122 3.12 -16.19 4.99
N GLY A 123 3.34 -14.93 4.61
CA GLY A 123 4.33 -14.56 3.58
C GLY A 123 3.97 -15.07 2.19
N ILE A 124 2.68 -15.29 1.94
CA ILE A 124 2.17 -15.84 0.67
C ILE A 124 2.12 -14.71 -0.36
N LEU A 125 2.40 -15.04 -1.62
CA LEU A 125 2.14 -14.14 -2.73
C LEU A 125 0.72 -14.36 -3.20
N ASP A 126 -0.06 -13.29 -3.31
CA ASP A 126 -1.50 -13.34 -3.61
C ASP A 126 -1.84 -14.16 -4.87
N TRP A 127 -0.97 -14.14 -5.88
CA TRP A 127 -1.15 -14.94 -7.10
C TRP A 127 -0.99 -16.46 -6.86
N GLN A 128 -0.34 -16.87 -5.78
CA GLN A 128 -0.28 -18.28 -5.35
C GLN A 128 -1.61 -18.76 -4.75
N LEU A 129 -2.52 -17.85 -4.37
CA LEU A 129 -3.85 -18.18 -3.87
C LEU A 129 -4.88 -18.36 -5.00
N ILE A 130 -4.51 -18.07 -6.25
CA ILE A 130 -5.32 -18.38 -7.42
C ILE A 130 -5.16 -19.89 -7.69
N THR A 131 -5.88 -20.71 -6.94
CA THR A 131 -6.03 -22.14 -7.26
C THR A 131 -7.08 -22.27 -8.36
N TYR A 132 -6.66 -22.75 -9.54
CA TYR A 132 -7.55 -23.14 -10.63
C TYR A 132 -8.47 -24.29 -10.23
#